data_AF-A0A1I3A980-F1
#
_entry.id   AF-A0A1I3A980-F1
#
_cell.length_a   1.000
_cell.length_b   1.000
_cell.length_c   1.000
_cell.angle_alpha   90.00
_cell.angle_beta   90.00
_cell.angle_gamma   90.00
#
_symmetry.space_group_name_H-M   'P 1'
#
loop_
_entity.id
_entity.type
_entity.pdbx_description
1 polymer ?
#
loop_
_entity_poly.entity_id
_entity_poly.type
_entity_poly.pdbx_seq_one_letter_code
_entity_poly.pdbx_strand_id
1 'polypeptide(L)'
;MNTPEFVASLMYIAYKDYTGARLLLNNNEILQGLTLASSSVEKYMKAYLLAIGKTPREVHLDRMKELKKQFGNSNIAVLDPLDKGFLRLLGKAYSYRYLNKKSEIEYIGCAINQVLAELDFTVNYFEDQIELYDPMTGKKKQTWYLRAFESNYPIVSQNNYLKQNISKKDFMELPTAMFSLRVNPGKKVGDQLILETIIPEQKFKYNGAIIENLEIRKKGMKP
;
A
#
# COMPACT_ATOMS: atom_id res chain seq x y z
N MET A 1 -25.06 -4.04 -13.61
CA MET A 1 -24.35 -3.11 -14.51
C MET A 1 -23.20 -2.51 -13.72
N ASN A 2 -21.96 -2.65 -14.20
CA ASN A 2 -20.83 -1.91 -13.65
C ASN A 2 -20.89 -0.52 -14.27
N THR A 3 -21.42 0.46 -13.55
CA THR A 3 -21.58 1.80 -14.12
C THR A 3 -20.29 2.61 -13.92
N PRO A 4 -19.91 3.48 -14.87
CA PRO A 4 -18.73 4.35 -14.74
C PRO A 4 -18.70 5.15 -13.42
N GLU A 5 -19.87 5.48 -12.87
CA GLU A 5 -20.03 6.16 -11.58
C GLU A 5 -19.51 5.33 -10.41
N PHE A 6 -19.67 4.00 -10.46
CA PHE A 6 -19.19 3.12 -9.40
C PHE A 6 -17.66 2.98 -9.44
N VAL A 7 -17.06 2.93 -10.64
CA VAL A 7 -15.61 3.00 -10.81
C VAL A 7 -15.08 4.31 -10.23
N ALA A 8 -15.67 5.44 -10.62
CA ALA A 8 -15.27 6.76 -10.12
C ALA A 8 -15.39 6.88 -8.60
N SER A 9 -16.48 6.39 -8.01
CA SER A 9 -16.68 6.39 -6.55
C SER A 9 -15.62 5.56 -5.83
N LEU A 10 -15.28 4.39 -6.38
CA LEU A 10 -14.27 3.52 -5.80
C LEU A 10 -12.86 4.13 -5.89
N MET A 11 -12.53 4.75 -7.03
CA MET A 11 -11.28 5.50 -7.19
C MET A 11 -11.19 6.69 -6.23
N TYR A 12 -12.29 7.42 -6.00
CA TYR A 12 -12.31 8.50 -5.01
C TYR A 12 -11.97 8.00 -3.61
N ILE A 13 -12.61 6.90 -3.16
CA ILE A 13 -12.34 6.33 -1.84
C ILE A 13 -10.90 5.78 -1.79
N ALA A 14 -10.41 5.13 -2.85
CA ALA A 14 -9.03 4.67 -2.95
C ALA A 14 -8.02 5.83 -2.79
N TYR A 15 -8.26 6.95 -3.47
CA TYR A 15 -7.48 8.17 -3.33
C TYR A 15 -7.51 8.74 -1.90
N LYS A 16 -8.66 8.71 -1.22
CA LYS A 16 -8.76 9.14 0.19
C LYS A 16 -7.92 8.24 1.11
N ASP A 17 -7.97 6.93 0.92
CA ASP A 17 -7.12 5.99 1.66
C ASP A 17 -5.64 6.20 1.35
N TYR A 18 -5.27 6.45 0.10
CA TYR A 18 -3.91 6.77 -0.32
C TYR A 18 -3.37 8.01 0.40
N THR A 19 -4.10 9.13 0.35
CA THR A 19 -3.68 10.37 1.02
C THR A 19 -3.60 10.21 2.54
N GLY A 20 -4.54 9.46 3.15
CA GLY A 20 -4.47 9.10 4.56
C GLY A 20 -3.25 8.23 4.89
N ALA A 21 -2.95 7.23 4.07
CA ALA A 21 -1.78 6.37 4.23
C ALA A 21 -0.48 7.18 4.19
N ARG A 22 -0.34 8.07 3.20
CA ARG A 22 0.84 8.95 3.08
C ARG A 22 1.00 9.86 4.29
N LEU A 23 -0.09 10.48 4.74
CA LEU A 23 -0.08 11.33 5.92
C LEU A 23 0.46 10.56 7.14
N LEU A 24 -0.06 9.36 7.39
CA LEU A 24 0.36 8.53 8.53
C LEU A 24 1.81 8.05 8.40
N LEU A 25 2.20 7.55 7.22
CA LEU A 25 3.57 7.08 6.96
C LEU A 25 4.61 8.21 7.13
N ASN A 26 4.31 9.41 6.65
CA ASN A 26 5.18 10.59 6.81
C ASN A 26 5.25 11.08 8.26
N ASN A 27 4.29 10.73 9.11
CA ASN A 27 4.24 11.10 10.53
C ASN A 27 4.60 9.92 11.45
N ASN A 28 5.24 8.86 10.93
CA ASN A 28 5.67 7.69 11.70
C ASN A 28 4.54 6.84 12.33
N GLU A 29 3.29 7.03 11.90
CA GLU A 29 2.14 6.18 12.27
C GLU A 29 2.06 4.98 11.32
N ILE A 30 3.08 4.11 11.38
CA ILE A 30 3.42 3.21 10.27
C ILE A 30 2.40 2.09 10.07
N LEU A 31 1.96 1.41 11.13
CA LEU A 31 1.03 0.27 11.00
C LEU A 31 -0.33 0.71 10.45
N GLN A 32 -0.83 1.86 10.92
CA GLN A 32 -2.07 2.47 10.46
C GLN A 32 -1.92 2.96 9.02
N GLY A 33 -0.77 3.57 8.71
CA GLY A 33 -0.40 3.97 7.34
C GLY A 33 -0.38 2.79 6.37
N LEU A 34 0.25 1.67 6.74
CA LEU A 34 0.26 0.44 5.95
C LEU A 34 -1.14 -0.17 5.78
N THR A 35 -2.00 -0.07 6.80
CA THR A 35 -3.38 -0.54 6.75
C THR A 35 -4.22 0.26 5.75
N LEU A 36 -4.08 1.59 5.74
CA LEU A 36 -4.72 2.44 4.74
C LEU A 36 -4.12 2.25 3.35
N ALA A 37 -2.80 2.06 3.24
CA ALA A 37 -2.14 1.76 1.97
C ALA A 37 -2.68 0.45 1.37
N SER A 38 -2.86 -0.59 2.19
CA SER A 38 -3.51 -1.84 1.81
C SER A 38 -4.93 -1.61 1.29
N SER A 39 -5.72 -0.83 2.03
CA SER A 39 -7.09 -0.49 1.66
C SER A 39 -7.17 0.31 0.34
N SER A 40 -6.23 1.23 0.12
CA SER A 40 -6.10 2.01 -1.11
C SER A 40 -5.79 1.13 -2.32
N VAL A 41 -4.72 0.35 -2.23
CA VAL A 41 -4.25 -0.52 -3.34
C VAL A 41 -5.33 -1.55 -3.71
N GLU A 42 -6.01 -2.14 -2.72
CA GLU A 42 -7.14 -3.04 -2.97
C GLU A 42 -8.28 -2.36 -3.74
N LYS A 43 -8.65 -1.13 -3.35
CA LYS A 43 -9.72 -0.39 -4.03
C LYS A 43 -9.35 0.01 -5.44
N TYR A 44 -8.11 0.41 -5.70
CA TYR A 44 -7.62 0.65 -7.07
C TYR A 44 -7.66 -0.62 -7.92
N MET A 45 -7.21 -1.76 -7.38
CA MET A 45 -7.31 -3.05 -8.07
C MET A 45 -8.77 -3.42 -8.39
N LYS A 46 -9.69 -3.19 -7.46
CA LYS A 46 -11.13 -3.43 -7.68
C LYS A 46 -11.74 -2.45 -8.67
N ALA A 47 -11.32 -1.19 -8.67
CA ALA A 47 -11.75 -0.19 -9.65
C ALA A 47 -11.30 -0.58 -11.06
N TYR A 48 -10.06 -1.07 -11.21
CA TYR A 48 -9.57 -1.62 -12.46
C TYR A 48 -10.42 -2.80 -12.93
N LEU A 49 -10.71 -3.79 -12.06
CA LEU A 49 -11.57 -4.92 -12.40
C LEU A 49 -12.95 -4.45 -12.90
N LEU A 50 -13.56 -3.49 -12.24
CA LEU A 50 -14.85 -2.90 -12.66
C LEU A 50 -14.73 -2.22 -14.03
N ALA A 51 -13.66 -1.45 -14.25
CA ALA A 51 -13.41 -0.74 -15.50
C ALA A 51 -13.29 -1.69 -16.71
N ILE A 52 -12.71 -2.87 -16.51
CA ILE A 52 -12.63 -3.92 -17.54
C ILE A 52 -13.87 -4.84 -17.58
N GLY A 53 -14.98 -4.43 -16.98
CA GLY A 53 -16.25 -5.15 -17.04
C GLY A 53 -16.35 -6.37 -16.11
N LYS A 54 -15.43 -6.54 -15.14
CA LYS A 54 -15.47 -7.63 -14.15
C LYS A 54 -16.10 -7.18 -12.84
N THR A 55 -16.79 -8.09 -12.18
CA THR A 55 -17.33 -7.84 -10.83
C THR A 55 -16.32 -8.29 -9.78
N PRO A 56 -15.73 -7.37 -8.99
CA PRO A 56 -14.81 -7.73 -7.93
C PRO A 56 -15.54 -8.49 -6.82
N ARG A 57 -14.92 -9.56 -6.32
CA ARG A 57 -15.37 -10.29 -5.13
C ARG A 57 -14.82 -9.62 -3.87
N GLU A 58 -15.44 -9.94 -2.73
CA GLU A 58 -14.98 -9.51 -1.39
C GLU A 58 -13.71 -10.29 -0.95
N VAL A 59 -12.62 -10.01 -1.65
CA VAL A 59 -11.28 -10.53 -1.37
C VAL A 59 -10.39 -9.35 -0.98
N HIS A 60 -9.57 -9.56 0.05
CA HIS A 60 -8.61 -8.59 0.53
C HIS A 60 -7.19 -8.89 0.04
N LEU A 61 -6.26 -7.93 0.17
CA LEU A 61 -4.86 -8.12 -0.23
C LEU A 61 -4.14 -9.24 0.53
N ASP A 62 -4.58 -9.62 1.72
CA ASP A 62 -4.06 -10.78 2.45
C ASP A 62 -4.29 -12.12 1.72
N ARG A 63 -5.25 -12.14 0.79
CA ARG A 63 -5.65 -13.27 -0.05
C ARG A 63 -5.22 -13.07 -1.52
N MET A 64 -3.93 -12.81 -1.72
CA MET A 64 -3.37 -12.49 -3.04
C MET A 64 -3.62 -13.55 -4.12
N LYS A 65 -3.68 -14.84 -3.75
CA LYS A 65 -3.95 -15.91 -4.73
C LYS A 65 -5.37 -15.79 -5.28
N GLU A 66 -6.34 -15.56 -4.40
CA GLU A 66 -7.74 -15.35 -4.72
C GLU A 66 -7.94 -14.05 -5.50
N LEU A 67 -7.21 -12.99 -5.13
CA LEU A 67 -7.25 -11.72 -5.83
C LEU A 67 -6.74 -11.86 -7.27
N LYS A 68 -5.58 -12.50 -7.48
CA LYS A 68 -5.03 -12.80 -8.81
C LYS A 68 -5.99 -13.58 -9.70
N LYS A 69 -6.73 -14.55 -9.13
CA LYS A 69 -7.75 -15.31 -9.87
C LYS A 69 -8.85 -14.41 -10.46
N GLN A 70 -9.16 -13.26 -9.85
CA GLN A 70 -10.17 -12.33 -10.37
C GLN A 70 -9.73 -11.62 -11.65
N PHE A 71 -8.43 -11.34 -11.79
CA PHE A 71 -7.86 -10.76 -13.00
C PHE A 71 -7.90 -11.74 -14.17
N GLY A 72 -7.88 -13.06 -13.92
CA GLY A 72 -7.88 -14.09 -14.96
C GLY A 72 -6.65 -14.03 -15.87
N ASN A 73 -6.49 -15.00 -16.76
CA ASN A 73 -5.25 -15.17 -17.53
C ASN A 73 -4.91 -13.98 -18.44
N SER A 74 -5.91 -13.30 -19.00
CA SER A 74 -5.69 -12.20 -19.95
C SER A 74 -5.35 -10.85 -19.31
N ASN A 75 -5.68 -10.63 -18.03
CA ASN A 75 -5.45 -9.35 -17.37
C ASN A 75 -4.48 -9.44 -16.18
N ILE A 76 -3.94 -10.62 -15.88
CA ILE A 76 -3.02 -10.79 -14.74
C ILE A 76 -1.72 -10.01 -14.92
N ALA A 77 -1.31 -9.77 -16.18
CA ALA A 77 -0.11 -9.00 -16.53
C ALA A 77 -0.14 -7.56 -15.99
N VAL A 78 -1.33 -7.00 -15.70
CA VAL A 78 -1.44 -5.68 -15.06
C VAL A 78 -0.77 -5.65 -13.69
N LEU A 79 -0.59 -6.81 -13.04
CA LEU A 79 0.04 -6.92 -11.73
C LEU A 79 1.56 -7.12 -11.79
N ASP A 80 2.13 -7.38 -12.97
CA ASP A 80 3.55 -7.71 -13.13
C ASP A 80 4.50 -6.56 -12.74
N PRO A 81 4.17 -5.28 -13.02
CA PRO A 81 5.01 -4.16 -12.59
C PRO A 81 5.03 -3.94 -11.08
N LEU A 82 4.09 -4.53 -10.33
CA LEU A 82 3.94 -4.28 -8.90
C LEU A 82 4.91 -5.13 -8.08
N ASP A 83 5.54 -4.50 -7.08
CA ASP A 83 6.44 -5.20 -6.16
C ASP A 83 5.67 -6.24 -5.34
N LYS A 84 6.03 -7.52 -5.54
CA LYS A 84 5.37 -8.65 -4.86
C LYS A 84 5.57 -8.61 -3.35
N GLY A 85 6.69 -8.06 -2.88
CA GLY A 85 6.98 -7.93 -1.47
C GLY A 85 6.18 -6.81 -0.82
N PHE A 86 5.98 -5.71 -1.52
CA PHE A 86 5.08 -4.65 -1.11
C PHE A 86 3.64 -5.16 -0.96
N LEU A 87 3.12 -5.89 -1.94
CA LEU A 87 1.78 -6.47 -1.83
C LEU A 87 1.65 -7.46 -0.66
N ARG A 88 2.67 -8.28 -0.39
CA ARG A 88 2.69 -9.16 0.79
C ARG A 88 2.72 -8.36 2.08
N LEU A 89 3.53 -7.31 2.16
CA LEU A 89 3.63 -6.42 3.32
C LEU A 89 2.26 -5.81 3.63
N LEU A 90 1.56 -5.28 2.63
CA LEU A 90 0.22 -4.69 2.78
C LEU A 90 -0.83 -5.72 3.23
N GLY A 91 -0.78 -6.94 2.68
CA GLY A 91 -1.64 -8.04 3.11
C GLY A 91 -1.41 -8.41 4.58
N LYS A 92 -0.13 -8.53 5.00
CA LYS A 92 0.22 -8.76 6.41
C LYS A 92 -0.26 -7.61 7.31
N ALA A 93 0.03 -6.36 6.94
CA ALA A 93 -0.37 -5.17 7.69
C ALA A 93 -1.88 -5.14 7.96
N TYR A 94 -2.69 -5.40 6.93
CA TYR A 94 -4.16 -5.45 7.06
C TYR A 94 -4.64 -6.50 8.05
N SER A 95 -3.98 -7.67 8.08
CA SER A 95 -4.35 -8.76 8.99
C SER A 95 -4.18 -8.42 10.48
N TYR A 96 -3.32 -7.45 10.82
CA TYR A 96 -3.13 -7.00 12.20
C TYR A 96 -4.32 -6.23 12.77
N ARG A 97 -5.31 -5.86 11.96
CA ARG A 97 -6.61 -5.38 12.47
C ARG A 97 -7.37 -6.46 13.27
N TYR A 98 -6.99 -7.72 13.10
CA TYR A 98 -7.63 -8.88 13.73
C TYR A 98 -6.64 -9.68 14.59
N LEU A 99 -5.98 -9.00 15.55
CA LEU A 99 -4.99 -9.62 16.45
C LEU A 99 -5.52 -10.85 17.18
N ASN A 100 -6.81 -10.87 17.48
CA ASN A 100 -7.48 -12.00 18.14
C ASN A 100 -7.48 -13.29 17.32
N LYS A 101 -7.20 -13.24 16.01
CA LYS A 101 -7.12 -14.41 15.12
C LYS A 101 -5.69 -14.95 14.98
N LYS A 102 -4.70 -14.31 15.60
CA LYS A 102 -3.29 -14.71 15.49
C LYS A 102 -2.95 -15.75 16.55
N SER A 103 -2.33 -16.85 16.13
CA SER A 103 -1.91 -17.96 16.99
C SER A 103 -0.39 -18.09 17.11
N GLU A 104 0.37 -17.36 16.31
CA GLU A 104 1.83 -17.44 16.22
C GLU A 104 2.47 -16.07 16.38
N ILE A 105 3.76 -16.06 16.73
CA ILE A 105 4.55 -14.83 16.76
C ILE A 105 4.77 -14.37 15.32
N GLU A 106 4.38 -13.14 15.02
CA GLU A 106 4.57 -12.55 13.70
C GLU A 106 5.49 -11.32 13.76
N TYR A 107 6.16 -11.10 12.64
CA TYR A 107 7.02 -9.96 12.42
C TYR A 107 6.58 -9.23 11.16
N ILE A 108 6.54 -7.90 11.22
CA ILE A 108 6.45 -7.03 10.05
C ILE A 108 7.51 -5.96 10.19
N GLY A 109 8.26 -5.70 9.12
CA GLY A 109 9.25 -4.64 9.11
C GLY A 109 9.54 -4.16 7.70
N CYS A 110 9.81 -2.87 7.57
CA CYS A 110 9.98 -2.19 6.28
C CYS A 110 10.74 -0.87 6.44
N ALA A 111 11.38 -0.42 5.36
CA ALA A 111 11.94 0.91 5.24
C ALA A 111 10.87 1.88 4.69
N ILE A 112 10.67 3.04 5.31
CA ILE A 112 9.52 3.92 5.01
C ILE A 112 9.58 4.46 3.57
N ASN A 113 10.74 4.90 3.10
CA ASN A 113 10.87 5.37 1.71
C ASN A 113 10.55 4.27 0.68
N GLN A 114 10.89 3.01 0.97
CA GLN A 114 10.53 1.89 0.08
C GLN A 114 9.02 1.67 0.01
N VAL A 115 8.33 1.78 1.14
CA VAL A 115 6.85 1.70 1.21
C VAL A 115 6.21 2.86 0.46
N LEU A 116 6.66 4.11 0.71
CA LEU A 116 6.12 5.30 0.05
C LEU A 116 6.30 5.23 -1.47
N ALA A 117 7.48 4.83 -1.92
CA ALA A 117 7.79 4.71 -3.35
C ALA A 117 6.93 3.66 -4.05
N GLU A 118 6.73 2.48 -3.44
CA GLU A 118 5.85 1.46 -4.01
C GLU A 118 4.38 1.85 -3.98
N LEU A 119 3.95 2.55 -2.92
CA LEU A 119 2.60 3.08 -2.84
C LEU A 119 2.33 4.11 -3.94
N ASP A 120 3.23 5.07 -4.12
CA ASP A 120 3.14 6.11 -5.17
C ASP A 120 3.14 5.50 -6.56
N PHE A 121 4.07 4.57 -6.80
CA PHE A 121 4.14 3.84 -8.06
C PHE A 121 2.84 3.10 -8.35
N THR A 122 2.34 2.32 -7.39
CA THR A 122 1.15 1.48 -7.56
C THR A 122 -0.09 2.32 -7.85
N VAL A 123 -0.27 3.42 -7.10
CA VAL A 123 -1.41 4.33 -7.28
C VAL A 123 -1.33 5.04 -8.62
N ASN A 124 -0.18 5.62 -8.97
CA ASN A 124 0.00 6.28 -10.26
C ASN A 124 -0.26 5.30 -11.42
N TYR A 125 0.28 4.08 -11.30
CA TYR A 125 0.11 3.04 -12.31
C TYR A 125 -1.37 2.70 -12.54
N PHE A 126 -2.16 2.47 -11.48
CA PHE A 126 -3.59 2.20 -11.67
C PHE A 126 -4.40 3.39 -12.15
N GLU A 127 -4.02 4.62 -11.76
CA GLU A 127 -4.60 5.85 -12.30
C GLU A 127 -4.39 5.96 -13.82
N ASP A 128 -3.23 5.54 -14.32
CA ASP A 128 -2.96 5.49 -15.77
C ASP A 128 -3.73 4.37 -16.50
N GLN A 129 -4.08 3.28 -15.80
CA GLN A 129 -4.80 2.15 -16.39
C GLN A 129 -6.33 2.33 -16.42
N ILE A 130 -6.89 3.30 -15.68
CA ILE A 130 -8.34 3.47 -15.56
C ILE A 130 -8.77 4.78 -16.21
N GLU A 131 -9.50 4.68 -17.32
CA GLU A 131 -10.05 5.85 -17.99
C GLU A 131 -11.48 6.14 -17.52
N LEU A 132 -11.72 7.37 -17.07
CA LEU A 132 -13.05 7.87 -16.75
C LEU A 132 -13.48 8.87 -17.81
N TYR A 133 -14.70 8.74 -18.31
CA TYR A 133 -15.30 9.66 -19.29
C TYR A 133 -16.57 10.28 -18.72
N ASP A 134 -16.79 11.54 -19.04
CA ASP A 134 -18.04 12.21 -18.74
C ASP A 134 -19.15 11.71 -19.68
N PRO A 135 -20.27 11.18 -19.18
CA PRO A 135 -21.30 10.60 -20.04
C PRO A 135 -22.05 11.66 -20.87
N MET A 136 -22.04 12.93 -20.46
CA MET A 136 -22.73 14.01 -21.18
C MET A 136 -21.85 14.62 -22.26
N THR A 137 -20.55 14.76 -22.00
CA THR A 137 -19.61 15.46 -22.88
C THR A 137 -18.67 14.53 -23.65
N GLY A 138 -18.59 13.25 -23.27
CA GLY A 138 -17.65 12.27 -23.83
C GLY A 138 -16.17 12.56 -23.55
N LYS A 139 -15.86 13.60 -22.75
CA LYS A 139 -14.49 14.01 -22.44
C LYS A 139 -13.92 13.17 -21.31
N LYS A 140 -12.61 12.87 -21.39
CA LYS A 140 -11.86 12.23 -20.31
C LYS A 140 -11.94 13.11 -19.05
N LYS A 141 -12.38 12.53 -17.94
CA LYS A 141 -12.40 13.20 -16.63
C LYS A 141 -11.06 13.05 -15.96
N GLN A 142 -10.57 14.16 -15.42
CA GLN A 142 -9.43 14.14 -14.53
C GLN A 142 -9.83 13.56 -13.17
N THR A 143 -9.03 12.62 -12.67
CA THR A 143 -9.29 11.97 -11.38
C THR A 143 -8.90 12.89 -10.23
N TRP A 144 -9.30 12.53 -9.00
CA TRP A 144 -8.92 13.29 -7.81
C TRP A 144 -7.42 13.21 -7.53
N TYR A 145 -6.80 12.05 -7.76
CA TYR A 145 -5.35 11.89 -7.68
C TYR A 145 -4.64 12.79 -8.67
N LEU A 146 -4.99 12.76 -9.96
CA LEU A 146 -4.31 13.57 -10.98
C LEU A 146 -4.45 15.06 -10.70
N ARG A 147 -5.63 15.53 -10.27
CA ARG A 147 -5.82 16.92 -9.83
C ARG A 147 -4.92 17.29 -8.65
N ALA A 148 -4.86 16.44 -7.64
CA ALA A 148 -4.03 16.66 -6.45
C ALA A 148 -2.54 16.60 -6.78
N PHE A 149 -2.15 15.70 -7.69
CA PHE A 149 -0.82 15.59 -8.23
C PHE A 149 -0.48 16.91 -8.95
N GLU A 150 -1.16 17.29 -10.02
CA GLU A 150 -0.86 18.51 -10.79
C GLU A 150 -0.86 19.80 -9.98
N SER A 151 -1.78 19.94 -9.01
CA SER A 151 -1.85 21.12 -8.13
C SER A 151 -0.78 21.16 -7.03
N ASN A 152 0.14 20.19 -6.99
CA ASN A 152 1.15 20.04 -5.94
C ASN A 152 0.53 20.00 -4.53
N TYR A 153 -0.58 19.28 -4.38
CA TYR A 153 -1.21 19.11 -3.08
C TYR A 153 -0.19 18.56 -2.06
N PRO A 154 -0.01 19.19 -0.89
CA PRO A 154 1.13 18.89 0.00
C PRO A 154 1.26 17.42 0.37
N ILE A 155 0.14 16.76 0.70
CA ILE A 155 0.13 15.35 1.11
C ILE A 155 0.60 14.42 -0.02
N VAL A 156 0.25 14.73 -1.27
CA VAL A 156 0.66 13.95 -2.44
C VAL A 156 2.12 14.24 -2.81
N SER A 157 2.61 15.45 -2.56
CA SER A 157 3.90 15.92 -3.06
C SER A 157 5.06 15.67 -2.09
N GLN A 158 4.83 15.78 -0.79
CA GLN A 158 5.85 15.57 0.25
C GLN A 158 6.34 14.11 0.22
N ASN A 159 7.65 13.88 0.08
CA ASN A 159 8.26 12.54 0.01
C ASN A 159 7.67 11.66 -1.11
N ASN A 160 7.55 12.22 -2.31
CA ASN A 160 7.07 11.51 -3.50
C ASN A 160 8.11 11.61 -4.62
N TYR A 161 8.70 10.48 -4.99
CA TYR A 161 9.77 10.44 -5.99
C TYR A 161 9.30 10.87 -7.39
N LEU A 162 8.03 10.60 -7.74
CA LEU A 162 7.43 11.03 -9.00
C LEU A 162 7.34 12.56 -9.08
N LYS A 163 7.15 13.22 -7.94
CA LYS A 163 7.10 14.69 -7.85
C LYS A 163 8.46 15.35 -7.77
N GLN A 164 9.42 14.67 -7.16
CA GLN A 164 10.79 15.17 -7.01
C GLN A 164 11.66 14.94 -8.26
N ASN A 165 11.13 14.22 -9.26
CA ASN A 165 11.85 13.86 -10.48
C ASN A 165 13.19 13.17 -10.21
N ILE A 166 13.20 12.28 -9.21
CA ILE A 166 14.33 11.41 -8.87
C ILE A 166 13.95 9.97 -9.19
N SER A 167 14.93 9.11 -9.47
CA SER A 167 14.63 7.72 -9.77
C SER A 167 14.00 7.03 -8.55
N LYS A 168 13.11 6.06 -8.78
CA LYS A 168 12.50 5.25 -7.72
C LYS A 168 13.57 4.63 -6.82
N LYS A 169 14.65 4.11 -7.41
CA LYS A 169 15.77 3.52 -6.68
C LYS A 169 16.47 4.55 -5.80
N ASP A 170 16.84 5.72 -6.35
CA ASP A 170 17.59 6.72 -5.59
C ASP A 170 16.77 7.21 -4.38
N PHE A 171 15.46 7.41 -4.56
CA PHE A 171 14.57 7.75 -3.46
C PHE A 171 14.48 6.66 -2.39
N MET A 172 14.34 5.40 -2.81
CA MET A 172 14.28 4.24 -1.91
C MET A 172 15.55 4.04 -1.07
N GLU A 173 16.70 4.51 -1.56
CA GLU A 173 18.01 4.41 -0.89
C GLU A 173 18.40 5.67 -0.10
N LEU A 174 17.56 6.72 -0.10
CA LEU A 174 17.72 7.86 0.80
C LEU A 174 17.66 7.40 2.27
N PRO A 175 18.36 8.08 3.20
CA PRO A 175 18.19 7.84 4.62
C PRO A 175 16.72 7.86 5.00
N THR A 176 16.27 6.83 5.70
CA THR A 176 14.88 6.68 6.14
C THR A 176 14.83 5.92 7.45
N ALA A 177 13.77 6.16 8.22
CA ALA A 177 13.43 5.30 9.32
C ALA A 177 13.11 3.88 8.83
N MET A 178 13.31 2.91 9.70
CA MET A 178 12.83 1.55 9.51
C MET A 178 11.90 1.16 10.64
N PHE A 179 10.77 0.61 10.25
CA PHE A 179 9.76 0.10 11.14
C PHE A 179 9.94 -1.39 11.37
N SER A 180 9.69 -1.83 12.60
CA SER A 180 9.52 -3.22 12.95
C SER A 180 8.44 -3.36 14.01
N LEU A 181 7.56 -4.34 13.82
CA LEU A 181 6.57 -4.77 14.77
C LEU A 181 6.75 -6.26 15.01
N ARG A 182 6.79 -6.64 16.27
CA ARG A 182 6.68 -8.03 16.70
C ARG A 182 5.37 -8.17 17.47
N VAL A 183 4.52 -9.08 17.02
CA VAL A 183 3.28 -9.42 17.72
C VAL A 183 3.42 -10.80 18.32
N ASN A 184 3.24 -10.89 19.63
CA ASN A 184 3.10 -12.14 20.35
C ASN A 184 1.64 -12.25 20.81
N PRO A 185 0.86 -13.22 20.31
CA PRO A 185 -0.56 -13.33 20.61
C PRO A 185 -0.88 -13.67 22.07
N GLY A 186 0.14 -14.01 22.88
CA GLY A 186 -0.05 -14.40 24.27
C GLY A 186 -0.76 -15.76 24.39
N LYS A 187 -0.76 -16.35 25.60
CA LYS A 187 -1.55 -17.57 25.88
C LYS A 187 -2.86 -17.26 26.60
N LYS A 188 -2.96 -16.08 27.23
CA LYS A 188 -4.14 -15.62 27.96
C LYS A 188 -4.52 -14.20 27.52
N VAL A 189 -5.76 -13.82 27.80
CA VAL A 189 -6.22 -12.44 27.63
C VAL A 189 -5.34 -11.53 28.50
N GLY A 190 -4.72 -10.52 27.88
CA GLY A 190 -3.76 -9.62 28.54
C GLY A 190 -2.28 -9.99 28.34
N ASP A 191 -1.96 -11.19 27.84
CA ASP A 191 -0.57 -11.60 27.55
C ASP A 191 -0.09 -11.14 26.16
N GLN A 192 -0.92 -10.42 25.40
CA GLN A 192 -0.55 -9.93 24.08
C GLN A 192 0.55 -8.89 24.21
N LEU A 193 1.70 -9.18 23.60
CA LEU A 193 2.82 -8.25 23.54
C LEU A 193 2.97 -7.75 22.12
N ILE A 194 2.81 -6.44 21.94
CA ILE A 194 3.11 -5.73 20.70
C ILE A 194 4.35 -4.90 20.97
N LEU A 195 5.45 -5.26 20.31
CA LEU A 195 6.69 -4.49 20.35
C LEU A 195 6.85 -3.77 19.02
N GLU A 196 6.64 -2.45 19.06
CA GLU A 196 6.92 -1.55 17.96
C GLU A 196 8.29 -0.91 18.14
N THR A 197 9.06 -0.81 17.06
CA THR A 197 10.37 -0.16 17.07
C THR A 197 10.58 0.58 15.76
N ILE A 198 10.96 1.84 15.89
CA ILE A 198 11.43 2.67 14.78
C ILE A 198 12.94 2.81 14.94
N ILE A 199 13.70 2.24 14.00
CA ILE A 199 15.14 2.47 13.90
C ILE A 199 15.36 3.85 13.27
N PRO A 200 16.28 4.67 13.83
CA PRO A 200 16.67 5.95 13.25
C PRO A 200 17.10 5.87 11.78
N GLU A 201 17.16 7.04 11.14
CA GLU A 201 17.47 7.15 9.73
C GLU A 201 18.78 6.48 9.34
N GLN A 202 18.68 5.50 8.45
CA GLN A 202 19.83 4.86 7.83
C GLN A 202 19.53 4.58 6.36
N LYS A 203 20.57 4.34 5.57
CA LYS A 203 20.43 3.98 4.16
C LYS A 203 20.15 2.49 4.02
N PHE A 204 19.19 2.16 3.18
CA PHE A 204 18.82 0.79 2.84
C PHE A 204 18.98 0.56 1.34
N LYS A 205 19.75 -0.45 0.95
CA LYS A 205 19.90 -0.80 -0.48
C LYS A 205 18.59 -1.35 -1.05
N TYR A 206 18.28 -0.98 -2.29
CA TYR A 206 17.15 -1.53 -3.04
C TYR A 206 17.64 -2.42 -4.19
N ASN A 207 17.33 -3.71 -4.10
CA ASN A 207 17.76 -4.74 -5.06
C ASN A 207 16.59 -5.26 -5.93
N GLY A 208 15.61 -4.40 -6.23
CA GLY A 208 14.44 -4.76 -7.04
C GLY A 208 13.27 -5.37 -6.24
N ALA A 209 13.36 -5.39 -4.91
CA ALA A 209 12.26 -5.70 -4.03
C ALA A 209 12.37 -4.88 -2.74
N ILE A 210 11.24 -4.51 -2.13
CA ILE A 210 11.27 -3.89 -0.80
C ILE A 210 11.86 -4.85 0.24
N ILE A 211 12.47 -4.28 1.26
CA ILE A 211 12.96 -5.01 2.42
C ILE A 211 11.75 -5.42 3.28
N GLU A 212 11.64 -6.71 3.56
CA GLU A 212 10.66 -7.27 4.49
C GLU A 212 11.34 -8.05 5.62
N ASN A 213 10.64 -8.15 6.76
CA ASN A 213 10.89 -9.15 7.81
C ASN A 213 12.33 -9.17 8.37
N LEU A 214 13.02 -8.03 8.40
CA LEU A 214 14.26 -7.92 9.15
C LEU A 214 13.94 -8.03 10.64
N GLU A 215 14.29 -9.18 11.23
CA GLU A 215 14.23 -9.37 12.68
C GLU A 215 15.24 -8.41 13.32
N ILE A 216 14.76 -7.31 13.92
CA ILE A 216 15.60 -6.50 14.78
C ILE A 216 15.81 -7.29 16.07
N ARG A 217 16.82 -8.16 16.08
CA ARG A 217 17.35 -8.68 17.33
C ARG A 217 18.00 -7.50 18.03
N LYS A 218 17.32 -6.91 19.02
CA LYS A 218 18.02 -6.11 20.03
C LYS A 218 19.13 -6.99 20.59
N LYS A 219 20.39 -6.70 20.26
CA LYS A 219 21.52 -7.23 21.04
C LYS A 219 21.27 -6.77 22.48
N GLY A 220 20.87 -7.68 23.36
CA GLY A 220 20.89 -7.47 24.81
C GLY A 220 19.56 -7.30 25.56
N MET A 221 18.38 -7.47 24.96
CA MET A 221 17.15 -7.61 25.77
C MET A 221 16.76 -9.09 25.85
N LYS A 222 17.15 -9.76 26.93
CA LYS A 222 16.52 -11.01 27.37
C LYS A 222 15.08 -10.70 27.84
N PRO A 223 14.14 -11.64 27.66
CA PRO A 223 12.77 -11.50 28.19
C PRO A 223 12.77 -11.34 29.70
#